data_AF-A0A8J6AZ62-F1
#
_entry.id   AF-A0A8J6AZ62-F1
#
_cell.length_a   1.000
_cell.length_b   1.000
_cell.length_c   1.000
_cell.angle_alpha   90.00
_cell.angle_beta   90.00
_cell.angle_gamma   90.00
#
_symmetry.space_group_name_H-M   'P 1'
#
loop_
_entity.id
_entity.type
_entity.pdbx_description
1 polymer ?
#
loop_
_entity_poly.entity_id
_entity_poly.type
_entity_poly.pdbx_seq_one_letter_code
_entity_poly.pdbx_strand_id
1 'polypeptide(L)'
;MIPVIAEYWSHTVVFLTVHDILTRECAPLLLNGQLQHFVKAGCHAQPISMALSYAIIAGSVFLKLPQIIKILASRSVAGLSAVGIVLENLAQVFTIAYSMRIEAPFSTYGEGFFGLAQNCLILLLFVPFAPKKPLHFLAAIVPPSLLVPLLRPDVPFPVLAVLQSATAVMFILSRTPQILANFKNKSTGQLAMLSILMAAGGTVVRIATLVQAGVTDVPTLSPHVAGVVLNFILLAQFIMYWGNKAELSEVEKKLE
;
A
#
# COMPACT_ATOMS: atom_id res chain seq x y z
N MET A 1 19.10 19.41 1.96
CA MET A 1 18.11 18.46 1.40
C MET A 1 18.63 17.02 1.39
N ILE A 2 19.82 16.77 0.82
CA ILE A 2 20.50 15.47 0.82
C ILE A 2 20.93 14.95 2.22
N PRO A 3 21.43 15.77 3.19
CA PRO A 3 21.99 15.22 4.43
C PRO A 3 20.97 14.60 5.39
N VAL A 4 19.77 15.18 5.54
CA VAL A 4 18.71 14.63 6.42
C VAL A 4 18.21 13.29 5.89
N ILE A 5 17.98 13.19 4.58
CA ILE A 5 17.60 11.92 3.94
C ILE A 5 18.79 10.95 4.03
N ALA A 6 20.01 11.38 3.74
CA ALA A 6 21.20 10.53 3.81
C ALA A 6 21.48 9.99 5.22
N GLU A 7 21.20 10.74 6.28
CA GLU A 7 21.34 10.31 7.68
C GLU A 7 20.34 9.18 8.00
N TYR A 8 19.06 9.36 7.65
CA TYR A 8 18.08 8.27 7.75
C TYR A 8 18.43 7.08 6.86
N TRP A 9 18.91 7.31 5.64
CA TRP A 9 19.30 6.23 4.71
C TRP A 9 20.58 5.52 5.15
N SER A 10 21.55 6.18 5.77
CA SER A 10 22.73 5.53 6.36
C SER A 10 22.34 4.63 7.53
N HIS A 11 21.31 5.00 8.29
CA HIS A 11 20.71 4.12 9.29
C HIS A 11 19.83 3.02 8.64
N THR A 12 19.21 3.25 7.48
CA THR A 12 18.31 2.28 6.82
C THR A 12 19.04 1.20 6.00
N VAL A 13 20.15 1.55 5.33
CA VAL A 13 20.90 0.65 4.43
C VAL A 13 21.84 -0.28 5.20
N VAL A 14 22.19 0.04 6.45
CA VAL A 14 23.12 -0.75 7.28
C VAL A 14 22.47 -1.99 7.93
N PHE A 15 21.14 -2.14 7.91
CA PHE A 15 20.41 -3.28 8.50
C PHE A 15 20.17 -4.45 7.53
N LEU A 16 21.21 -4.90 6.83
CA LEU A 16 21.19 -6.14 6.03
C LEU A 16 22.15 -7.18 6.63
N THR A 17 22.12 -7.35 7.96
CA THR A 17 22.88 -8.43 8.60
C THR A 17 21.99 -9.65 8.86
N VAL A 18 22.54 -10.85 8.72
CA VAL A 18 21.86 -12.13 9.08
C VAL A 18 21.36 -12.11 10.54
N HIS A 19 21.97 -11.28 11.39
CA HIS A 19 21.58 -11.05 12.77
C HIS A 19 20.25 -10.26 12.90
N ASP A 20 19.85 -9.45 11.92
CA ASP A 20 18.54 -8.78 11.93
C ASP A 20 17.42 -9.68 11.37
N ILE A 21 17.79 -10.61 10.49
CA ILE A 21 16.88 -11.61 9.89
C ILE A 21 16.42 -12.63 10.93
N LEU A 22 17.29 -12.93 11.90
CA LEU A 22 17.10 -14.00 12.87
C LEU A 22 17.48 -13.54 14.26
N THR A 23 16.56 -13.74 15.21
CA THR A 23 16.83 -13.55 16.64
C THR A 23 18.13 -14.25 17.03
N ARG A 24 18.91 -13.68 17.96
CA ARG A 24 20.21 -14.22 18.42
C ARG A 24 20.20 -15.71 18.76
N GLU A 25 19.05 -16.21 19.22
CA GLU A 25 18.84 -17.62 19.56
C GLU A 25 18.64 -18.54 18.33
N CYS A 26 18.07 -17.99 17.25
CA CYS A 26 17.69 -18.74 16.06
C CYS A 26 18.79 -18.74 14.98
N ALA A 27 19.63 -17.71 14.92
CA ALA A 27 20.75 -17.61 13.99
C ALA A 27 21.73 -18.81 14.05
N PRO A 28 22.21 -19.28 15.23
CA PRO A 28 23.14 -20.41 15.28
C PRO A 28 22.50 -21.73 14.83
N LEU A 29 21.20 -21.93 15.07
CA LEU A 29 20.49 -23.14 14.64
C LEU A 29 20.45 -23.26 13.11
N LEU A 30 20.26 -22.14 12.40
CA LEU A 30 20.26 -22.12 10.94
C LEU A 30 21.68 -22.27 10.37
N LEU A 31 22.66 -21.53 10.92
CA LEU A 31 24.04 -21.55 10.45
C LEU A 31 24.73 -22.90 10.66
N ASN A 32 24.37 -23.63 11.73
CA ASN A 32 24.88 -24.97 12.01
C ASN A 32 24.09 -26.09 11.29
N GLY A 33 23.17 -25.75 10.39
CA GLY A 33 22.39 -26.73 9.62
C GLY A 33 21.36 -27.53 10.43
N GLN A 34 21.00 -27.08 11.64
CA GLN A 34 20.08 -27.77 12.56
C GLN A 34 18.61 -27.45 12.24
N LEU A 35 18.17 -27.73 11.01
CA LEU A 35 16.85 -27.32 10.51
C LEU A 35 15.67 -27.90 11.32
N GLN A 36 15.79 -29.12 11.85
CA GLN A 36 14.74 -29.72 12.68
C GLN A 36 14.54 -28.98 14.02
N HIS A 37 15.62 -28.57 14.67
CA HIS A 37 15.57 -27.80 15.91
C HIS A 37 15.08 -26.37 15.65
N PHE A 38 15.51 -25.79 14.53
CA PHE A 38 15.06 -24.49 14.07
C PHE A 38 13.53 -24.43 13.87
N VAL A 39 12.95 -25.43 13.20
CA VAL A 39 11.50 -25.48 12.98
C VAL A 39 10.76 -25.71 14.30
N LYS A 40 11.23 -26.65 15.14
CA LYS A 40 10.62 -26.96 16.45
C LYS A 40 10.64 -25.78 17.42
N ALA A 41 11.67 -24.95 17.37
CA ALA A 41 11.79 -23.75 18.20
C ALA A 41 10.95 -22.55 17.68
N GLY A 42 10.21 -22.71 16.57
CA GLY A 42 9.39 -21.63 16.01
C GLY A 42 10.18 -20.56 15.23
N CYS A 43 11.50 -20.75 15.04
CA CYS A 43 12.38 -19.78 14.41
C CYS A 43 12.10 -19.52 12.91
N HIS A 44 11.22 -20.29 12.29
CA HIS A 44 10.86 -20.16 10.86
C HIS A 44 9.92 -18.99 10.57
N ALA A 45 9.18 -18.49 11.56
CA ALA A 45 8.21 -17.40 11.36
C ALA A 45 8.86 -16.08 10.91
N GLN A 46 10.00 -15.72 11.51
CA GLN A 46 10.73 -14.47 11.23
C GLN A 46 11.25 -14.40 9.77
N PRO A 47 12.02 -15.38 9.25
CA PRO A 47 12.49 -15.33 7.87
C PRO A 47 11.35 -15.43 6.85
N ILE A 48 10.28 -16.18 7.15
CA ILE A 48 9.10 -16.25 6.27
C ILE A 48 8.42 -14.89 6.16
N SER A 49 8.18 -14.24 7.30
CA SER A 49 7.58 -12.89 7.34
C SER A 49 8.44 -11.85 6.60
N MET A 50 9.76 -11.92 6.76
CA MET A 50 10.67 -11.04 6.06
C MET A 50 10.61 -11.29 4.54
N ALA A 51 10.68 -12.54 4.11
CA ALA A 51 10.55 -12.92 2.70
C ALA A 51 9.21 -12.43 2.10
N LEU A 52 8.11 -12.59 2.83
CA LEU A 52 6.80 -12.07 2.43
C LEU A 52 6.79 -10.54 2.29
N SER A 53 7.40 -9.82 3.23
CA SER A 53 7.48 -8.36 3.18
C SER A 53 8.27 -7.87 1.96
N TYR A 54 9.42 -8.49 1.67
CA TYR A 54 10.20 -8.17 0.47
C TYR A 54 9.51 -8.60 -0.82
N ALA A 55 8.75 -9.70 -0.81
CA ALA A 55 7.93 -10.08 -1.96
C ALA A 55 6.84 -9.04 -2.25
N ILE A 56 6.21 -8.47 -1.22
CA ILE A 56 5.26 -7.37 -1.40
C ILE A 56 5.96 -6.12 -1.94
N ILE A 57 7.14 -5.77 -1.41
CA ILE A 57 7.92 -4.64 -1.95
C ILE A 57 8.27 -4.87 -3.42
N ALA A 58 8.77 -6.05 -3.77
CA ALA A 58 9.08 -6.41 -5.15
C ALA A 58 7.85 -6.31 -6.05
N GLY A 59 6.69 -6.82 -5.60
CA GLY A 59 5.43 -6.69 -6.32
C GLY A 59 4.98 -5.23 -6.50
N SER A 60 5.22 -4.38 -5.49
CA SER A 60 4.83 -2.97 -5.53
C SER A 60 5.53 -2.19 -6.64
N VAL A 61 6.74 -2.58 -7.05
CA VAL A 61 7.49 -1.97 -8.17
C VAL A 61 6.75 -2.11 -9.50
N PHE A 62 6.03 -3.22 -9.69
CA PHE A 62 5.34 -3.54 -10.95
C PHE A 62 3.84 -3.24 -10.91
N LEU A 63 3.28 -2.97 -9.73
CA LEU A 63 1.83 -2.94 -9.50
C LEU A 63 1.09 -1.92 -10.38
N LYS A 64 1.66 -0.73 -10.60
CA LYS A 64 1.03 0.33 -11.41
C LYS A 64 1.53 0.35 -12.86
N LEU A 65 2.48 -0.50 -13.25
CA LEU A 65 3.00 -0.55 -14.62
C LEU A 65 1.93 -0.86 -15.67
N PRO A 66 1.01 -1.82 -15.47
CA PRO A 66 -0.06 -2.06 -16.45
C PRO A 66 -0.93 -0.81 -16.68
N GLN A 67 -1.16 -0.02 -15.62
CA GLN A 67 -1.90 1.24 -15.70
C GLN A 67 -1.11 2.29 -16.48
N ILE A 68 0.19 2.44 -16.23
CA ILE A 68 1.08 3.36 -16.96
C ILE A 68 1.12 3.01 -18.45
N ILE A 69 1.32 1.74 -18.79
CA ILE A 69 1.33 1.26 -20.18
C ILE A 69 -0.01 1.58 -20.86
N LYS A 70 -1.14 1.34 -20.17
CA LYS A 70 -2.47 1.64 -20.72
C LYS A 70 -2.66 3.13 -20.99
N ILE A 71 -2.20 4.03 -20.11
CA ILE A 71 -2.26 5.48 -20.34
C ILE A 71 -1.42 5.87 -21.56
N LEU A 72 -0.19 5.36 -21.65
CA LEU A 72 0.71 5.67 -22.76
C LEU A 72 0.18 5.16 -24.11
N ALA A 73 -0.37 3.94 -24.12
CA ALA A 73 -0.96 3.33 -25.32
C ALA A 73 -2.23 4.04 -25.78
N SER A 74 -3.12 4.41 -24.85
CA SER A 74 -4.39 5.08 -25.17
C SER A 74 -4.28 6.60 -25.29
N ARG A 75 -3.16 7.19 -24.85
CA ARG A 75 -2.95 8.65 -24.72
C ARG A 75 -4.09 9.36 -24.00
N SER A 76 -4.70 8.69 -23.01
CA SER A 76 -5.86 9.19 -22.29
C SER A 76 -5.79 8.77 -20.83
N VAL A 77 -6.25 9.66 -19.96
CA VAL A 77 -6.46 9.40 -18.53
C VAL A 77 -7.95 9.32 -18.17
N ALA A 78 -8.82 9.15 -19.17
CA ALA A 78 -10.25 8.97 -18.97
C ALA A 78 -10.52 7.74 -18.08
N GLY A 79 -11.40 7.92 -17.09
CA GLY A 79 -11.74 6.89 -16.11
C GLY A 79 -10.80 6.78 -14.90
N LEU A 80 -9.72 7.58 -14.85
CA LEU A 80 -8.84 7.65 -13.68
C LEU A 80 -9.18 8.87 -12.82
N SER A 81 -9.16 8.71 -11.50
CA SER A 81 -9.39 9.80 -10.54
C SER A 81 -8.07 10.42 -10.10
N ALA A 82 -7.77 11.64 -10.58
CA ALA A 82 -6.59 12.39 -10.13
C ALA A 82 -6.61 12.63 -8.60
N VAL A 83 -7.80 12.93 -8.05
CA VAL A 83 -7.97 13.14 -6.60
C VAL A 83 -7.65 11.86 -5.82
N GLY A 84 -8.09 10.71 -6.30
CA GLY A 84 -7.78 9.41 -5.68
C GLY A 84 -6.27 9.16 -5.63
N ILE A 85 -5.56 9.44 -6.73
CA ILE A 85 -4.10 9.26 -6.80
C ILE A 85 -3.38 10.24 -5.87
N VAL A 86 -3.87 11.47 -5.73
CA VAL A 86 -3.32 12.44 -4.75
C VAL A 86 -3.52 11.95 -3.31
N LEU A 87 -4.68 11.40 -2.97
CA LEU A 87 -4.92 10.82 -1.64
C LEU A 87 -4.02 9.60 -1.38
N GLU A 88 -3.80 8.74 -2.38
CA GLU A 88 -2.83 7.64 -2.27
C GLU A 88 -1.42 8.16 -1.99
N ASN A 89 -0.97 9.19 -2.72
CA ASN A 89 0.34 9.82 -2.49
C ASN A 89 0.46 10.41 -1.07
N LEU A 90 -0.55 11.12 -0.60
CA LEU A 90 -0.56 11.68 0.76
C LEU A 90 -0.47 10.57 1.81
N ALA A 91 -1.25 9.49 1.65
CA ALA A 91 -1.20 8.35 2.55
C ALA A 91 0.18 7.69 2.58
N GLN A 92 0.82 7.54 1.41
CA GLN A 92 2.18 7.00 1.31
C GLN A 92 3.20 7.91 1.99
N VAL A 93 3.10 9.23 1.80
CA VAL A 93 4.01 10.20 2.46
C VAL A 93 3.87 10.14 3.97
N PHE A 94 2.64 10.07 4.51
CA PHE A 94 2.42 9.96 5.96
C PHE A 94 2.97 8.64 6.52
N THR A 95 2.77 7.53 5.79
CA THR A 95 3.31 6.21 6.16
C THR A 95 4.83 6.20 6.18
N ILE A 96 5.48 6.74 5.15
CA ILE A 96 6.94 6.81 5.08
C ILE A 96 7.47 7.72 6.20
N ALA A 97 6.91 8.91 6.37
CA ALA A 97 7.37 9.87 7.37
C ALA A 97 7.24 9.33 8.80
N TYR A 98 6.09 8.75 9.14
CA TYR A 98 5.86 8.14 10.44
C TYR A 98 6.81 6.94 10.68
N SER A 99 6.91 6.03 9.72
CA SER A 99 7.74 4.82 9.82
C SER A 99 9.22 5.15 9.99
N MET A 100 9.73 6.16 9.27
CA MET A 100 11.09 6.63 9.45
C MET A 100 11.31 7.25 10.84
N ARG A 101 10.33 8.00 11.36
CA ARG A 101 10.40 8.65 12.68
C ARG A 101 10.32 7.70 13.88
N ILE A 102 9.75 6.52 13.70
CA ILE A 102 9.80 5.42 14.69
C ILE A 102 10.94 4.43 14.39
N GLU A 103 11.81 4.74 13.41
CA GLU A 103 12.93 3.88 13.00
C GLU A 103 12.49 2.45 12.63
N ALA A 104 11.29 2.32 12.05
CA ALA A 104 10.79 1.04 11.58
C ALA A 104 11.67 0.48 10.44
N PRO A 105 11.79 -0.84 10.29
CA PRO A 105 12.58 -1.43 9.22
C PRO A 105 11.98 -1.10 7.85
N PHE A 106 12.83 -0.96 6.82
CA PHE A 106 12.39 -0.66 5.46
C PHE A 106 11.36 -1.66 4.90
N SER A 107 11.39 -2.91 5.34
CA SER A 107 10.40 -3.94 5.00
C SER A 107 8.95 -3.54 5.32
N THR A 108 8.75 -2.64 6.29
CA THR A 108 7.46 -2.13 6.74
C THR A 108 6.85 -1.12 5.76
N TYR A 109 7.62 -0.14 5.30
CA TYR A 109 7.11 1.01 4.53
C TYR A 109 7.67 1.12 3.11
N GLY A 110 8.58 0.24 2.71
CA GLY A 110 9.27 0.29 1.42
C GLY A 110 8.33 0.21 0.21
N GLU A 111 7.20 -0.48 0.33
CA GLU A 111 6.17 -0.49 -0.73
C GLU A 111 5.60 0.91 -1.00
N GLY A 112 5.51 1.74 0.03
CA GLY A 112 5.00 3.11 -0.06
C GLY A 112 5.93 3.99 -0.89
N PHE A 113 7.25 3.76 -0.83
CA PHE A 113 8.23 4.53 -1.61
C PHE A 113 8.07 4.29 -3.12
N PHE A 114 8.01 3.02 -3.54
CA PHE A 114 7.82 2.67 -4.94
C PHE A 114 6.43 3.05 -5.44
N GLY A 115 5.41 2.90 -4.60
CA GLY A 115 4.05 3.33 -4.90
C GLY A 115 3.96 4.85 -5.11
N LEU A 116 4.61 5.64 -4.25
CA LEU A 116 4.67 7.10 -4.34
C LEU A 116 5.31 7.54 -5.66
N ALA A 117 6.45 6.96 -6.00
CA ALA A 117 7.14 7.25 -7.26
C ALA A 117 6.27 6.98 -8.49
N GLN A 118 5.60 5.81 -8.53
CA GLN A 118 4.72 5.43 -9.64
C GLN A 118 3.46 6.30 -9.72
N ASN A 119 2.86 6.64 -8.60
CA ASN A 119 1.68 7.53 -8.57
C ASN A 119 2.03 8.96 -8.97
N CYS A 120 3.21 9.48 -8.58
CA CYS A 120 3.75 10.74 -9.12
C CYS A 120 3.93 10.68 -10.64
N LEU A 121 4.49 9.58 -11.18
CA LEU A 121 4.61 9.39 -12.62
C LEU A 121 3.24 9.40 -13.31
N ILE A 122 2.24 8.72 -12.75
CA ILE A 122 0.88 8.75 -13.28
C ILE A 122 0.32 10.17 -13.28
N LEU A 123 0.48 10.94 -12.20
CA LEU A 123 0.01 12.34 -12.14
C LEU A 123 0.74 13.25 -13.13
N LEU A 124 2.02 12.99 -13.42
CA LEU A 124 2.74 13.67 -14.50
C LEU A 124 2.16 13.34 -15.88
N LEU A 125 1.70 12.10 -16.10
CA LEU A 125 1.00 11.72 -17.33
C LEU A 125 -0.39 12.39 -17.47
N PHE A 126 -1.01 12.86 -16.39
CA PHE A 126 -2.22 13.68 -16.51
C PHE A 126 -1.93 15.04 -17.15
N VAL A 127 -0.73 15.60 -17.04
CA VAL A 127 -0.39 16.93 -17.56
C VAL A 127 -0.58 17.04 -19.10
N PRO A 128 -0.07 16.10 -19.93
CA PRO A 128 -0.32 16.14 -21.37
C PRO A 128 -1.74 15.69 -21.77
N PHE A 129 -2.40 14.84 -20.98
CA PHE A 129 -3.63 14.13 -21.40
C PHE A 129 -4.93 14.59 -20.70
N ALA A 130 -4.88 15.59 -19.82
CA ALA A 130 -6.04 16.17 -19.15
C ALA A 130 -6.05 17.71 -19.16
N PRO A 131 -7.24 18.36 -19.07
CA PRO A 131 -7.33 19.80 -18.84
C PRO A 131 -6.76 20.18 -17.47
N LYS A 132 -6.50 21.48 -17.23
CA LYS A 132 -5.91 21.99 -15.96
C LYS A 132 -4.49 21.46 -15.67
N LYS A 133 -3.64 21.44 -16.70
CA LYS A 133 -2.21 21.08 -16.64
C LYS A 133 -1.44 21.53 -15.39
N PRO A 134 -1.49 22.82 -14.96
CA PRO A 134 -0.75 23.24 -13.77
C PRO A 134 -1.23 22.55 -12.49
N LEU A 135 -2.53 22.24 -12.37
CA LEU A 135 -3.07 21.54 -11.22
C LEU A 135 -2.53 20.11 -11.14
N HIS A 136 -2.46 19.39 -12.27
CA HIS A 136 -1.91 18.03 -12.31
C HIS A 136 -0.41 18.00 -12.05
N PHE A 137 0.33 18.99 -12.52
CA PHE A 137 1.74 19.15 -12.20
C PHE A 137 1.95 19.39 -10.69
N LEU A 138 1.19 20.31 -10.09
CA LEU A 138 1.21 20.54 -8.64
C LEU A 138 0.81 19.29 -7.86
N ALA A 139 -0.21 18.56 -8.32
CA ALA A 139 -0.64 17.30 -7.71
C ALA A 139 0.48 16.24 -7.70
N ALA A 140 1.36 16.22 -8.71
CA ALA A 140 2.49 15.30 -8.76
C ALA A 140 3.65 15.70 -7.82
N ILE A 141 3.84 16.99 -7.55
CA ILE A 141 5.01 17.51 -6.84
C ILE A 141 4.73 17.86 -5.38
N VAL A 142 3.55 18.42 -5.08
CA VAL A 142 3.22 18.91 -3.73
C VAL A 142 3.18 17.77 -2.71
N PRO A 143 2.45 16.66 -2.91
CA PRO A 143 2.43 15.56 -1.94
C PRO A 143 3.82 15.01 -1.57
N PRO A 144 4.69 14.58 -2.51
CA PRO A 144 6.01 14.05 -2.14
C PRO A 144 6.91 15.09 -1.49
N SER A 145 6.73 16.39 -1.78
CA SER A 145 7.54 17.44 -1.16
C SER A 145 7.23 17.65 0.33
N LEU A 146 6.11 17.14 0.83
CA LEU A 146 5.78 17.14 2.27
C LEU A 146 6.63 16.15 3.09
N LEU A 147 7.31 15.19 2.46
CA LEU A 147 8.09 14.19 3.18
C LEU A 147 9.22 14.83 4.01
N VAL A 148 10.01 15.72 3.39
CA VAL A 148 11.15 16.38 4.05
C VAL A 148 10.74 17.21 5.27
N PRO A 149 9.73 18.11 5.21
CA PRO A 149 9.32 18.87 6.39
C PRO A 149 8.76 17.96 7.50
N LEU A 150 8.06 16.87 7.17
CA LEU A 150 7.51 15.93 8.17
C LEU A 150 8.61 15.14 8.91
N LEU A 151 9.76 14.92 8.29
CA LEU A 151 10.90 14.23 8.91
C LEU A 151 11.70 15.11 9.88
N ARG A 152 11.46 16.41 9.91
CA ARG A 152 12.23 17.30 10.79
C ARG A 152 11.90 17.03 12.26
N PRO A 153 12.89 17.15 13.17
CA PRO A 153 12.72 16.85 14.59
C PRO A 153 11.78 17.83 15.31
N ASP A 154 11.58 19.04 14.78
CA ASP A 154 10.64 20.04 15.30
C ASP A 154 9.17 19.66 15.12
N VAL A 155 8.86 18.73 14.21
CA VAL A 155 7.49 18.20 14.05
C VAL A 155 7.17 17.26 15.22
N PRO A 156 6.16 17.58 16.06
CA PRO A 156 5.81 16.75 17.20
C PRO A 156 5.33 15.36 16.78
N PHE A 157 5.76 14.33 17.50
CA PHE A 157 5.37 12.95 17.22
C PHE A 157 3.84 12.71 17.17
N PRO A 158 3.01 13.31 18.04
CA PRO A 158 1.55 13.14 17.95
C PRO A 158 0.95 13.59 16.62
N VAL A 159 1.53 14.61 15.97
CA VAL A 159 1.08 15.07 14.65
C VAL A 159 1.28 13.97 13.62
N LEU A 160 2.45 13.34 13.61
CA LEU A 160 2.74 12.23 12.71
C LEU A 160 1.85 11.01 12.98
N ALA A 161 1.60 10.68 14.25
CA ALA A 161 0.71 9.59 14.63
C ALA A 161 -0.74 9.81 14.15
N VAL A 162 -1.24 11.03 14.24
CA VAL A 162 -2.57 11.41 13.71
C VAL A 162 -2.59 11.34 12.19
N LEU A 163 -1.57 11.86 11.51
CA LEU A 163 -1.47 11.79 10.05
C LEU A 163 -1.41 10.34 9.56
N GLN A 164 -0.66 9.48 10.25
CA GLN A 164 -0.58 8.07 9.94
C GLN A 164 -1.92 7.36 10.17
N SER A 165 -2.60 7.65 11.27
CA SER A 165 -3.93 7.09 11.55
C SER A 165 -4.98 7.58 10.53
N ALA A 166 -4.86 8.82 10.04
CA ALA A 166 -5.74 9.38 9.02
C ALA A 166 -5.66 8.62 7.68
N THR A 167 -4.55 7.92 7.41
CA THR A 167 -4.43 7.08 6.21
C THR A 167 -5.46 5.94 6.18
N ALA A 168 -5.89 5.44 7.36
CA ALA A 168 -6.99 4.48 7.45
C ALA A 168 -8.30 5.07 6.92
N VAL A 169 -8.59 6.33 7.27
CA VAL A 169 -9.78 7.05 6.79
C VAL A 169 -9.69 7.26 5.28
N MET A 170 -8.53 7.64 4.75
CA MET A 170 -8.32 7.75 3.30
C MET A 170 -8.56 6.41 2.60
N PHE A 171 -8.10 5.30 3.19
CA PHE A 171 -8.31 3.97 2.65
C PHE A 171 -9.79 3.58 2.64
N ILE A 172 -10.52 3.88 3.72
CA ILE A 172 -11.99 3.71 3.80
C ILE A 172 -12.67 4.48 2.68
N LEU A 173 -12.41 5.79 2.58
CA LEU A 173 -13.00 6.65 1.55
C LEU A 173 -12.69 6.18 0.13
N SER A 174 -11.53 5.55 -0.10
CA SER A 174 -11.16 5.01 -1.40
C SER A 174 -11.98 3.77 -1.81
N ARG A 175 -12.47 2.98 -0.84
CA ARG A 175 -13.20 1.72 -1.08
C ARG A 175 -14.71 1.88 -0.91
N THR A 176 -15.17 2.83 -0.12
CA THR A 176 -16.60 3.06 0.15
C THR A 176 -17.44 3.24 -1.13
N PRO A 177 -17.05 4.04 -2.14
CA PRO A 177 -17.84 4.19 -3.36
C PRO A 177 -18.05 2.86 -4.10
N GLN A 178 -17.01 2.03 -4.13
CA GLN A 178 -17.07 0.70 -4.75
C GLN A 178 -18.00 -0.24 -3.98
N ILE A 179 -17.89 -0.27 -2.64
CA ILE A 179 -18.74 -1.10 -1.77
C ILE A 179 -20.21 -0.71 -1.92
N LEU A 180 -20.52 0.59 -1.92
CA LEU A 180 -21.89 1.10 -2.08
C LEU A 180 -22.44 0.81 -3.47
N ALA A 181 -21.64 1.00 -4.53
CA ALA A 181 -22.05 0.69 -5.89
C ALA A 181 -22.38 -0.80 -6.06
N ASN A 182 -21.53 -1.70 -5.54
CA ASN A 182 -21.78 -3.14 -5.56
C ASN A 182 -23.07 -3.51 -4.81
N PHE A 183 -23.31 -2.89 -3.65
CA PHE A 183 -24.51 -3.15 -2.86
C PHE A 183 -25.79 -2.67 -3.54
N LYS A 184 -25.74 -1.48 -4.16
CA LYS A 184 -26.87 -0.88 -4.88
C LYS A 184 -27.19 -1.66 -6.15
N ASN A 185 -26.17 -2.03 -6.92
CA ASN A 185 -26.33 -2.68 -8.22
C ASN A 185 -26.50 -4.21 -8.11
N LYS A 186 -26.36 -4.78 -6.91
CA LYS A 186 -26.40 -6.24 -6.65
C LYS A 186 -25.52 -7.04 -7.62
N SER A 187 -24.40 -6.43 -8.02
CA SER A 187 -23.45 -6.96 -8.99
C SER A 187 -22.09 -6.34 -8.72
N THR A 188 -21.03 -7.12 -8.94
CA THR A 188 -19.65 -6.65 -8.79
C THR A 188 -19.01 -6.18 -10.10
N GLY A 189 -19.79 -6.17 -11.20
CA GLY A 189 -19.33 -5.68 -12.51
C GLY A 189 -18.10 -6.44 -13.02
N GLN A 190 -17.07 -5.71 -13.48
CA GLN A 190 -15.82 -6.27 -14.00
C GLN A 190 -14.77 -6.60 -12.92
N LEU A 191 -15.15 -6.67 -11.65
CA LEU A 191 -14.20 -6.94 -10.58
C LEU A 191 -13.63 -8.37 -10.71
N ALA A 192 -12.33 -8.51 -10.91
CA ALA A 192 -11.69 -9.82 -11.03
C ALA A 192 -11.53 -10.47 -9.65
N MET A 193 -12.00 -11.72 -9.50
CA MET A 193 -11.88 -12.50 -8.25
C MET A 193 -10.45 -12.50 -7.71
N LEU A 194 -9.49 -12.73 -8.60
CA LEU A 194 -8.07 -12.77 -8.27
C LEU A 194 -7.61 -11.45 -7.63
N SER A 195 -8.05 -10.30 -8.13
CA SER A 195 -7.68 -9.00 -7.57
C SER A 195 -8.22 -8.79 -6.16
N ILE A 196 -9.46 -9.23 -5.88
CA ILE A 196 -10.05 -9.12 -4.54
C ILE A 196 -9.32 -10.05 -3.55
N LEU A 197 -9.05 -11.30 -3.96
CA LEU A 197 -8.33 -12.26 -3.13
C LEU A 197 -6.90 -11.79 -2.82
N MET A 198 -6.19 -11.26 -3.82
CA MET A 198 -4.85 -10.69 -3.62
C MET A 198 -4.90 -9.46 -2.69
N ALA A 199 -5.91 -8.60 -2.82
CA ALA A 199 -6.06 -7.44 -1.93
C ALA A 199 -6.34 -7.88 -0.49
N ALA A 200 -7.30 -8.79 -0.27
CA ALA A 200 -7.65 -9.31 1.04
C ALA A 200 -6.46 -10.04 1.69
N GLY A 201 -5.86 -10.99 0.98
CA GLY A 201 -4.69 -11.73 1.42
C GLY A 201 -3.50 -10.83 1.71
N GLY A 202 -3.21 -9.87 0.82
CA GLY A 202 -2.12 -8.91 1.00
C GLY A 202 -2.28 -8.07 2.27
N THR A 203 -3.48 -7.60 2.59
CA THR A 203 -3.72 -6.87 3.84
C THR A 203 -3.56 -7.72 5.10
N VAL A 204 -3.90 -9.01 5.05
CA VAL A 204 -3.69 -9.94 6.18
C VAL A 204 -2.21 -10.24 6.35
N VAL A 205 -1.50 -10.55 5.25
CA VAL A 205 -0.05 -10.77 5.28
C VAL A 205 0.65 -9.54 5.83
N ARG A 206 0.24 -8.33 5.44
CA ARG A 206 0.82 -7.08 5.93
C ARG A 206 0.65 -6.92 7.45
N ILE A 207 -0.51 -7.24 8.04
CA ILE A 207 -0.66 -7.22 9.50
C ILE A 207 0.29 -8.24 10.15
N ALA A 208 0.33 -9.47 9.63
CA ALA A 208 1.18 -10.51 10.17
C ALA A 208 2.67 -10.13 10.11
N THR A 209 3.11 -9.51 9.01
CA THR A 209 4.51 -9.12 8.86
C THR A 209 4.91 -7.96 9.75
N LEU A 210 4.02 -6.99 9.97
CA LEU A 210 4.24 -5.87 10.89
C LEU A 210 4.38 -6.35 12.33
N VAL A 211 3.46 -7.21 12.79
CA VAL A 211 3.51 -7.79 14.13
C VAL A 211 4.81 -8.59 14.31
N GLN A 212 5.19 -9.40 13.31
CA GLN A 212 6.43 -10.16 13.36
C GLN A 212 7.70 -9.27 13.31
N ALA A 213 7.61 -8.08 12.71
CA ALA A 213 8.67 -7.07 12.73
C ALA A 213 8.69 -6.24 14.03
N GLY A 214 7.83 -6.56 15.00
CA GLY A 214 7.72 -5.84 16.28
C GLY A 214 6.92 -4.55 16.22
N VAL A 215 6.31 -4.23 15.07
CA VAL A 215 5.51 -3.01 14.86
C VAL A 215 4.05 -3.31 15.22
N THR A 216 3.65 -2.87 16.42
CA THR A 216 2.32 -3.15 16.99
C THR A 216 1.55 -1.90 17.39
N ASP A 217 2.05 -0.73 17.02
CA ASP A 217 1.41 0.54 17.35
C ASP A 217 0.13 0.76 16.53
N VAL A 218 -0.87 1.37 17.17
CA VAL A 218 -2.19 1.61 16.56
C VAL A 218 -2.11 2.46 15.29
N PRO A 219 -1.30 3.54 15.22
CA PRO A 219 -1.15 4.31 13.98
C PRO A 219 -0.72 3.45 12.80
N THR A 220 0.30 2.59 12.95
CA THR A 220 0.75 1.73 11.84
C THR A 220 -0.26 0.63 11.50
N LEU A 221 -0.88 -0.01 12.49
CA LEU A 221 -1.77 -1.15 12.24
C LEU A 221 -3.17 -0.75 11.73
N SER A 222 -3.71 0.39 12.17
CA SER A 222 -5.09 0.79 11.87
C SER A 222 -5.46 0.86 10.38
N PRO A 223 -4.60 1.33 9.45
CA PRO A 223 -4.92 1.37 8.03
C PRO A 223 -4.97 -0.04 7.42
N HIS A 224 -4.14 -0.95 7.90
CA HIS A 224 -4.13 -2.35 7.44
C HIS A 224 -5.33 -3.12 7.97
N VAL A 225 -5.74 -2.87 9.23
CA VAL A 225 -6.99 -3.42 9.79
C VAL A 225 -8.20 -2.93 8.99
N ALA A 226 -8.27 -1.62 8.69
CA ALA A 226 -9.30 -1.08 7.82
C ALA A 226 -9.27 -1.75 6.44
N GLY A 227 -8.08 -1.95 5.87
CA GLY A 227 -7.88 -2.66 4.61
C GLY A 227 -8.41 -4.09 4.63
N VAL A 228 -8.12 -4.87 5.68
CA VAL A 228 -8.68 -6.22 5.86
C VAL A 228 -10.20 -6.15 5.88
N VAL A 229 -10.81 -5.32 6.73
CA VAL A 229 -12.28 -5.23 6.84
C VAL A 229 -12.92 -4.90 5.49
N LEU A 230 -12.42 -3.88 4.79
CA LEU A 230 -12.98 -3.44 3.51
C LEU A 230 -12.79 -4.46 2.38
N ASN A 231 -11.61 -5.09 2.30
CA ASN A 231 -11.34 -6.10 1.28
C ASN A 231 -12.17 -7.38 1.51
N PHE A 232 -12.42 -7.76 2.76
CA PHE A 232 -13.31 -8.88 3.08
C PHE A 232 -14.79 -8.54 2.83
N ILE A 233 -15.22 -7.30 3.05
CA ILE A 233 -16.56 -6.84 2.62
C ILE A 233 -16.71 -6.97 1.10
N LEU A 234 -15.72 -6.51 0.34
CA LEU A 234 -15.73 -6.65 -1.13
C LEU A 234 -15.72 -8.12 -1.57
N LEU A 235 -14.97 -8.98 -0.88
CA LEU A 235 -14.96 -10.42 -1.14
C LEU A 235 -16.32 -11.06 -0.84
N ALA A 236 -16.97 -10.69 0.26
CA ALA A 236 -18.31 -11.17 0.60
C ALA A 236 -19.36 -10.70 -0.43
N GLN A 237 -19.33 -9.43 -0.85
CA GLN A 237 -20.19 -8.92 -1.91
C GLN A 237 -19.97 -9.66 -3.23
N PHE A 238 -18.72 -10.00 -3.52
CA PHE A 238 -18.36 -10.74 -4.71
C PHE A 238 -18.92 -12.16 -4.71
N ILE A 239 -18.81 -12.89 -3.61
CA ILE A 239 -19.40 -14.23 -3.47
C ILE A 239 -20.93 -14.15 -3.55
N MET A 240 -21.53 -13.16 -2.88
CA MET A 240 -23.00 -13.01 -2.81
C MET A 240 -23.63 -12.61 -4.14
N TYR A 241 -22.96 -11.77 -4.94
CA TYR A 241 -23.46 -11.25 -6.21
C TYR A 241 -22.83 -11.93 -7.43
N TRP A 242 -22.08 -13.03 -7.22
CA TRP A 242 -21.47 -13.80 -8.29
C TRP A 242 -22.56 -14.32 -9.25
N GLY A 243 -22.45 -13.96 -10.53
CA GLY A 243 -23.42 -14.37 -11.55
C GLY A 243 -24.64 -13.46 -11.71
N ASN A 244 -24.88 -12.51 -10.79
CA ASN A 244 -25.83 -11.43 -11.03
C ASN A 244 -25.20 -10.42 -12.00
N LYS A 245 -25.50 -10.57 -13.29
CA LYS A 245 -25.31 -9.46 -14.24
C LYS A 245 -26.30 -8.37 -13.82
N ALA A 246 -25.82 -7.24 -13.32
CA ALA A 246 -26.67 -6.05 -13.16
C ALA A 246 -27.43 -5.83 -14.48
N GLU A 247 -28.70 -5.49 -14.37
CA GLU A 247 -29.65 -5.21 -15.45
C GLU A 247 -29.22 -4.09 -16.41
N LEU A 248 -28.05 -4.18 -17.05
CA LEU A 248 -27.74 -3.39 -18.25
C LEU A 248 -28.69 -3.77 -19.41
N SER A 249 -29.29 -4.97 -19.37
CA SER A 249 -30.20 -5.43 -20.42
C SER A 249 -31.57 -4.75 -20.42
N GLU A 250 -32.01 -4.09 -19.34
CA GLU A 250 -33.35 -3.47 -19.32
C GLU A 250 -33.35 -2.04 -19.87
N VAL A 251 -32.20 -1.35 -19.84
CA VAL A 251 -32.02 -0.03 -20.46
C VAL A 251 -31.78 -0.19 -21.97
N GLU A 252 -30.98 -1.17 -22.41
CA GLU A 252 -30.83 -1.48 -23.84
C GLU A 252 -32.15 -1.98 -24.46
N LYS A 253 -32.95 -2.81 -23.75
CA LYS A 253 -34.26 -3.26 -24.23
C LYS A 253 -35.35 -2.17 -24.29
N LYS A 254 -35.14 -1.01 -23.68
CA LYS A 254 -36.06 0.14 -23.79
C LYS A 254 -35.67 1.10 -24.91
N LEU A 255 -34.55 0.83 -25.60
CA LEU A 255 -34.00 1.64 -26.69
C LEU A 255 -34.02 0.90 -28.04
N GLU A 256 -34.51 -0.34 -28.08
CA GLU A 256 -34.92 -1.09 -29.28
C GLU A 256 -36.45 -1.17 -29.35
#